data_AF-A0A357NDG2-F1
#
_entry.id   AF-A0A357NDG2-F1
#
_cell.length_a   1.000
_cell.length_b   1.000
_cell.length_c   1.000
_cell.angle_alpha   90.00
_cell.angle_beta   90.00
_cell.angle_gamma   90.00
#
_symmetry.space_group_name_H-M   'P 1'
#
loop_
_entity.id
_entity.type
_entity.pdbx_description
1 polymer ?
#
loop_
_entity_poly.entity_id
_entity_poly.type
_entity_poly.pdbx_seq_one_letter_code
_entity_poly.pdbx_strand_id
1 'polypeptide(L)'
;GICLGHQLLALAFGADTYKLKFGHRGANHPVKDLISGRVNITSQNHGYSVDEQTMDGCDLVVTHRGLNDNTVEGMRHRTLPVFSVQYHPEAAPGPQENEYLFSQFMDLMTGGSKHA
;
A
#
# COMPACT_ATOMS: atom_id res chain seq x y z
N GLY A 1 -3.56 -5.05 4.27
CA GLY A 1 -2.68 -4.62 5.38
C GLY A 1 -2.36 -3.14 5.26
N ILE A 2 -2.14 -2.44 6.38
CA ILE A 2 -1.86 -0.98 6.43
C ILE A 2 -0.54 -0.75 7.19
N CYS A 3 0.34 0.09 6.67
CA CYS A 3 1.62 0.48 7.28
C CYS A 3 2.47 -0.74 7.72
N LEU A 4 2.57 -1.04 9.01
CA LEU A 4 3.26 -2.25 9.48
C LEU A 4 2.64 -3.53 8.89
N GLY A 5 1.31 -3.58 8.73
CA GLY A 5 0.63 -4.69 8.09
C GLY A 5 0.96 -4.85 6.61
N HIS A 6 1.41 -3.80 5.93
CA HIS A 6 1.97 -3.92 4.57
C HIS A 6 3.32 -4.63 4.61
N GLN A 7 4.23 -4.20 5.50
CA GLN A 7 5.55 -4.81 5.67
C GLN A 7 5.46 -6.28 6.09
N LEU A 8 4.59 -6.62 7.04
CA LEU A 8 4.37 -8.00 7.48
C LEU A 8 3.84 -8.88 6.35
N LEU A 9 2.97 -8.36 5.47
CA LEU A 9 2.52 -9.11 4.30
C LEU A 9 3.65 -9.34 3.30
N ALA A 10 4.52 -8.35 3.07
CA ALA A 10 5.68 -8.53 2.18
C ALA A 10 6.58 -9.65 2.69
N LEU A 11 6.93 -9.59 3.98
CA LEU A 11 7.75 -10.60 4.65
C LEU A 11 7.10 -11.99 4.61
N ALA A 12 5.79 -12.08 4.84
CA ALA A 12 5.06 -13.36 4.80
C ALA A 12 5.07 -14.01 3.40
N PHE A 13 5.19 -13.22 2.34
CA PHE A 13 5.28 -13.69 0.95
C PHE A 13 6.71 -13.73 0.40
N GLY A 14 7.73 -13.58 1.25
CA GLY A 14 9.13 -13.81 0.89
C GLY A 14 9.91 -12.57 0.42
N ALA A 15 9.30 -11.40 0.38
CA ALA A 15 10.01 -10.14 0.15
C ALA A 15 10.67 -9.65 1.45
N ASP A 16 11.58 -8.69 1.36
CA ASP A 16 12.28 -8.08 2.51
C ASP A 16 11.91 -6.60 2.69
N THR A 17 12.37 -6.03 3.79
CA THR A 17 12.19 -4.62 4.14
C THR A 17 13.53 -3.98 4.50
N TYR A 18 13.63 -2.69 4.25
CA TYR A 18 14.82 -1.91 4.60
C TYR A 18 14.44 -0.66 5.38
N LYS A 19 15.39 -0.16 6.17
CA LYS A 19 15.23 1.07 6.94
C LYS A 19 15.48 2.29 6.05
N LEU A 20 14.52 3.20 6.02
CA LEU A 20 14.66 4.49 5.33
C LEU A 20 15.64 5.40 6.10
N LYS A 21 16.35 6.26 5.37
CA LYS A 21 17.30 7.21 5.98
C LYS A 21 16.62 8.14 6.99
N PHE A 22 15.48 8.70 6.60
CA PHE A 22 14.70 9.61 7.45
C PHE A 22 13.25 9.17 7.63
N GLY A 23 12.72 8.25 6.83
CA GLY A 23 11.31 7.80 6.86
C GLY A 23 10.32 8.83 6.31
N HIS A 24 9.06 8.41 6.15
CA HIS A 24 7.97 9.28 5.69
C HIS A 24 7.04 9.63 6.84
N ARG A 25 6.93 10.93 7.12
CA ARG A 25 6.18 11.48 8.25
C ARG A 25 5.52 12.78 7.81
N GLY A 26 4.24 12.72 7.47
CA GLY A 26 3.51 13.88 6.99
C GLY A 26 2.22 13.51 6.28
N ALA A 27 1.40 14.52 6.02
CA ALA A 27 0.09 14.38 5.39
C ALA A 27 0.04 14.94 3.96
N ASN A 28 1.21 15.11 3.32
CA ASN A 28 1.38 15.71 2.00
C ASN A 28 2.15 14.82 1.03
N HIS A 29 2.28 13.51 1.30
CA HIS A 29 3.06 12.60 0.48
C HIS A 29 2.26 12.17 -0.76
N PRO A 30 2.73 12.48 -1.98
CA PRO A 30 2.04 12.11 -3.20
C PRO A 30 2.33 10.65 -3.56
N VAL A 31 1.27 9.86 -3.71
CA VAL A 31 1.34 8.45 -4.09
C VAL A 31 0.52 8.20 -5.34
N LYS A 32 1.11 7.53 -6.32
CA LYS A 32 0.45 7.15 -7.56
C LYS A 32 -0.04 5.71 -7.48
N ASP A 33 -1.33 5.50 -7.72
CA ASP A 33 -1.91 4.21 -8.05
C ASP A 33 -1.52 3.86 -9.50
N LEU A 34 -0.76 2.77 -9.66
CA LEU A 34 -0.25 2.31 -10.95
C LEU A 34 -1.33 1.66 -11.82
N ILE A 35 -2.45 1.21 -11.23
CA ILE A 35 -3.54 0.57 -11.95
C ILE A 35 -4.45 1.64 -12.59
N SER A 36 -4.89 2.62 -11.80
CA SER A 36 -5.77 3.68 -12.30
C SER A 36 -5.04 4.89 -12.88
N GLY A 37 -3.75 5.04 -12.57
CA GLY A 37 -2.94 6.21 -12.92
C GLY A 37 -3.20 7.44 -12.03
N ARG A 38 -4.13 7.36 -11.08
CA ARG A 38 -4.49 8.47 -10.18
C ARG A 38 -3.38 8.73 -9.18
N VAL A 39 -3.26 10.00 -8.77
CA VAL A 39 -2.36 10.44 -7.71
C VAL A 39 -3.21 10.93 -6.56
N ASN A 40 -2.96 10.41 -5.36
CA ASN A 40 -3.60 10.86 -4.13
C ASN A 40 -2.55 11.45 -3.20
N ILE A 41 -2.95 12.44 -2.41
CA ILE A 41 -2.14 12.87 -1.27
C ILE A 41 -2.44 11.94 -0.09
N THR A 42 -1.41 11.53 0.65
CA THR A 42 -1.50 10.48 1.67
C THR A 42 -0.95 10.94 3.02
N SER A 43 -1.47 10.33 4.09
CA SER A 43 -0.91 10.42 5.44
C SER A 43 0.07 9.28 5.69
N GLN A 44 1.31 9.60 6.06
CA GLN A 44 2.39 8.63 6.21
C GLN A 44 3.09 8.80 7.55
N ASN A 45 3.44 7.66 8.16
CA ASN A 45 4.22 7.59 9.39
C ASN A 45 4.99 6.25 9.49
N HIS A 46 6.00 6.06 8.64
CA HIS A 46 6.82 4.84 8.65
C HIS A 46 8.32 5.12 8.44
N GLY A 47 9.15 4.27 9.04
CA GLY A 47 10.62 4.32 8.92
C GLY A 47 11.23 3.19 8.12
N TYR A 48 10.41 2.26 7.64
CA TYR A 48 10.81 1.10 6.84
C TYR A 48 9.98 1.05 5.56
N SER A 49 10.52 0.49 4.48
CA SER A 49 9.80 0.27 3.22
C SER A 49 10.11 -1.14 2.72
N VAL A 50 9.24 -1.67 1.87
CA VAL A 50 9.45 -2.96 1.19
C VAL A 50 10.49 -2.78 0.11
N ASP A 51 11.46 -3.69 0.04
CA ASP A 51 12.45 -3.72 -1.03
C ASP A 51 11.87 -4.39 -2.28
N GLU A 52 11.56 -3.59 -3.29
CA GLU A 52 11.01 -4.10 -4.55
C GLU A 52 11.91 -5.15 -5.23
N GLN A 53 13.23 -5.03 -5.10
CA GLN A 53 14.15 -5.98 -5.75
C GLN A 53 14.01 -7.38 -5.17
N THR A 54 13.62 -7.48 -3.90
CA THR A 54 13.38 -8.76 -3.23
C THR A 54 12.00 -9.35 -3.52
N MET A 55 11.13 -8.62 -4.22
CA MET A 55 9.84 -9.12 -4.66
C MET A 55 9.96 -10.01 -5.91
N ASP A 56 11.14 -10.07 -6.54
CA ASP A 56 11.39 -10.98 -7.67
C ASP A 56 11.22 -12.44 -7.24
N GLY A 57 10.36 -13.16 -7.96
CA GLY A 57 9.98 -14.53 -7.60
C GLY A 57 8.88 -14.64 -6.53
N CYS A 58 8.45 -13.52 -5.94
CA CYS A 58 7.27 -13.48 -5.07
C CYS A 58 5.97 -13.35 -5.90
N ASP A 59 4.86 -13.86 -5.36
CA ASP A 59 3.53 -13.68 -5.95
C ASP A 59 2.93 -12.29 -5.66
N LEU A 60 3.77 -11.28 -5.45
CA LEU A 60 3.37 -9.91 -5.18
C LEU A 60 3.62 -9.02 -6.42
N VAL A 61 2.79 -7.99 -6.57
CA VAL A 61 2.98 -6.92 -7.55
C VAL A 61 2.78 -5.56 -6.88
N VAL A 62 3.62 -4.60 -7.24
CA VAL A 62 3.48 -3.22 -6.79
C VAL A 62 2.23 -2.59 -7.39
N THR A 63 1.43 -1.92 -6.56
CA THR A 63 0.21 -1.21 -6.97
C THR A 63 0.30 0.29 -6.74
N HIS A 64 1.09 0.73 -5.76
CA HIS A 64 1.23 2.14 -5.42
C HIS A 64 2.70 2.52 -5.30
N ARG A 65 3.04 3.71 -5.80
CA ARG A 65 4.40 4.23 -5.87
C ARG A 65 4.49 5.62 -5.25
N GLY A 66 5.44 5.82 -4.34
CA GLY A 66 5.77 7.14 -3.82
C GLY A 66 6.40 7.99 -4.92
N LEU A 67 5.85 9.18 -5.20
CA LEU A 67 6.32 10.01 -6.32
C LEU A 67 7.58 10.82 -6.00
N ASN A 68 7.91 10.98 -4.71
CA ASN A 68 9.08 11.75 -4.30
C ASN A 68 10.38 10.95 -4.43
N ASP A 69 10.34 9.63 -4.21
CA ASP A 69 11.53 8.79 -4.07
C ASP A 69 11.37 7.35 -4.59
N ASN A 70 10.25 7.04 -5.24
CA ASN A 70 9.94 5.74 -5.85
C ASN A 70 9.82 4.55 -4.89
N THR A 71 9.61 4.79 -3.59
CA THR A 71 9.31 3.72 -2.62
C THR A 71 8.05 2.93 -2.99
N VAL A 72 8.01 1.67 -2.59
CA VAL A 72 6.80 0.85 -2.66
C VAL A 72 5.80 1.38 -1.62
N GLU A 73 4.65 1.83 -2.09
CA GLU A 73 3.59 2.39 -1.24
C GLU A 73 2.35 1.50 -1.18
N GLY A 74 2.35 0.41 -1.93
CA GLY A 74 1.27 -0.55 -1.95
C GLY A 74 1.56 -1.71 -2.87
N MET A 75 0.97 -2.85 -2.53
CA MET A 75 1.14 -4.09 -3.27
C MET A 75 -0.11 -4.96 -3.16
N ARG A 76 -0.25 -5.89 -4.09
CA ARG A 76 -1.27 -6.95 -4.04
C ARG A 76 -0.67 -8.29 -4.44
N HIS A 77 -1.29 -9.36 -3.98
CA HIS A 77 -0.98 -10.69 -4.45
C HIS A 77 -1.52 -10.89 -5.88
N ARG A 78 -0.85 -11.72 -6.69
CA ARG A 78 -1.22 -11.98 -8.09
C ARG A 78 -2.56 -12.70 -8.22
N THR A 79 -2.81 -13.68 -7.34
CA THR A 79 -3.99 -14.55 -7.39
C THR A 79 -4.91 -14.44 -6.16
N LEU A 80 -4.36 -14.43 -4.95
CA LEU A 80 -5.13 -14.32 -3.71
C LEU A 80 -5.75 -12.91 -3.51
N PRO A 81 -6.90 -12.81 -2.81
CA PRO A 81 -7.57 -11.54 -2.51
C PRO A 81 -6.85 -10.78 -1.38
N VAL A 82 -5.55 -10.53 -1.56
CA VAL A 82 -4.68 -9.88 -0.58
C VAL A 82 -4.09 -8.62 -1.18
N PHE A 83 -4.28 -7.49 -0.51
CA PHE A 83 -3.65 -6.23 -0.86
C PHE A 83 -3.25 -5.43 0.39
N SER A 84 -2.39 -4.44 0.18
CA SER A 84 -1.91 -3.58 1.25
C SER A 84 -1.37 -2.25 0.73
N VAL A 85 -1.30 -1.28 1.64
CA VAL A 85 -0.71 0.04 1.41
C VAL A 85 0.20 0.42 2.58
N GLN A 86 1.28 1.14 2.30
CA GLN A 86 2.29 1.55 3.28
C GLN A 86 1.86 2.81 4.05
N TYR A 87 1.02 3.65 3.43
CA TYR A 87 0.42 4.83 4.04
C TYR A 87 -0.87 4.49 4.80
N HIS A 88 -1.44 5.49 5.49
CA HIS A 88 -2.62 5.38 6.34
C HIS A 88 -3.88 5.87 5.60
N PRO A 89 -4.68 4.98 4.99
CA PRO A 89 -5.92 5.38 4.31
C PRO A 89 -7.00 5.89 5.26
N GLU A 90 -6.93 5.53 6.54
CA GLU A 90 -7.80 6.06 7.61
C GLU A 90 -7.47 7.52 7.97
N ALA A 91 -6.30 8.01 7.54
CA ALA A 91 -5.78 9.32 7.89
C ALA A 91 -5.79 9.56 9.43
N ALA A 92 -6.35 10.70 9.86
CA ALA A 92 -6.44 11.14 11.25
C ALA A 92 -5.06 11.33 11.96
N PRO A 93 -4.26 12.34 11.58
CA PRO A 93 -4.60 13.46 10.69
C PRO A 93 -4.27 13.20 9.21
N GLY A 94 -4.82 14.03 8.30
CA GLY A 94 -4.47 14.05 6.88
C GLY A 94 -5.67 13.92 5.93
N PRO A 95 -5.41 13.78 4.61
CA PRO A 95 -6.45 13.70 3.59
C PRO A 95 -7.20 12.36 3.61
N GLN A 96 -8.52 12.41 3.44
CA GLN A 96 -9.43 11.24 3.47
C GLN A 96 -9.67 10.61 2.09
N GLU A 97 -8.97 11.08 1.06
CA GLU A 97 -9.14 10.64 -0.34
C GLU A 97 -8.90 9.13 -0.55
N ASN A 98 -8.26 8.46 0.42
CA ASN A 98 -7.85 7.06 0.33
C ASN A 98 -8.80 6.08 1.06
N GLU A 99 -9.91 6.56 1.64
CA GLU A 99 -10.88 5.72 2.36
C GLU A 99 -11.53 4.64 1.47
N TYR A 100 -11.51 4.82 0.14
CA TYR A 100 -12.01 3.83 -0.83
C TYR A 100 -11.35 2.45 -0.68
N LEU A 101 -10.12 2.38 -0.14
CA LEU A 101 -9.42 1.12 0.12
C LEU A 101 -10.15 0.27 1.16
N PHE A 102 -10.85 0.89 2.12
CA PHE A 102 -11.71 0.14 3.04
C PHE A 102 -12.94 -0.42 2.31
N SER A 103 -13.53 0.33 1.38
CA SER A 103 -14.61 -0.19 0.55
C SER A 103 -14.15 -1.39 -0.30
N GLN A 104 -12.95 -1.32 -0.88
CA GLN A 104 -12.37 -2.47 -1.60
C GLN A 104 -12.18 -3.68 -0.69
N PHE A 105 -11.69 -3.47 0.53
CA PHE A 105 -11.56 -4.56 1.50
C PHE A 105 -12.92 -5.18 1.86
N MET A 106 -13.94 -4.36 2.11
CA MET A 106 -15.29 -4.84 2.40
C MET A 106 -15.89 -5.62 1.23
N ASP A 107 -15.68 -5.17 -0.01
CA ASP A 107 -16.13 -5.87 -1.22
C ASP A 107 -15.49 -7.27 -1.35
N LEU A 108 -14.24 -7.44 -0.92
CA LEU A 108 -13.59 -8.75 -0.87
C LEU A 108 -14.20 -9.64 0.22
N MET A 109 -14.54 -9.09 1.38
CA MET A 109 -15.13 -9.84 2.50
C MET A 109 -16.55 -10.34 2.20
N THR A 110 -17.32 -9.60 1.39
CA THR A 110 -18.68 -9.97 0.99
C THR A 110 -18.75 -10.81 -0.29
N GLY A 111 -17.60 -11.24 -0.82
CA GLY A 111 -17.51 -12.17 -1.96
C GLY A 111 -17.84 -11.54 -3.31
N GLY A 112 -17.64 -10.23 -3.49
CA GLY A 112 -17.90 -9.53 -4.76
C GLY A 112 -19.37 -9.44 -5.16
N SER A 113 -20.30 -9.82 -4.28
CA SER A 113 -21.73 -9.68 -4.54
C SER A 113 -22.18 -8.23 -4.32
N LYS A 114 -21.96 -7.37 -5.32
CA LYS A 114 -22.81 -6.18 -5.48
C LYS A 114 -24.02 -6.59 -6.30
N HIS A 115 -25.20 -6.43 -5.68
CA HIS A 115 -26.52 -6.23 -6.29
C HIS A 115 -26.68 -6.68 -7.75
N ALA A 116 -27.30 -7.85 -7.92
CA ALA A 116 -28.17 -8.09 -9.06
C ALA A 116 -29.38 -7.14 -9.02
#